data_AF-N6UDS2-F1
#
_entry.id   AF-N6UDS2-F1
#
_cell.length_a   1.000
_cell.length_b   1.000
_cell.length_c   1.000
_cell.angle_alpha   90.00
_cell.angle_beta   90.00
_cell.angle_gamma   90.00
#
_symmetry.space_group_name_H-M   'P 1'
#
loop_
_entity.id
_entity.type
_entity.pdbx_description
1 polymer ?
#
loop_
_entity_poly.entity_id
_entity_poly.type
_entity_poly.pdbx_seq_one_letter_code
_entity_poly.pdbx_strand_id
1 'polypeptide(L)'
;EIPKPAVHSKKERYLIKRCKKIAPKIYPIEIKVLNEQSLMSNPMDKVVSWMFSDWLSFVTESINKTMQFINCGIVNTQVFYIPEDFFGAFCCRIPAGYQEQKTAMGSIFYSIMNVNHVKEIFDTPKVKLRIAKKFILADHKGYIEYDDNESVEERGNHTQYHSAFIFFLNVGQSTVDESDNCNNAFIVEWLPNICSTIHVGQLKVQYKYGRKSI
;
A
#
# COMPACT_ATOMS: atom_id res chain seq x y z
N GLU A 1 14.72 51.32 47.20
CA GLU A 1 15.44 50.66 46.11
C GLU A 1 15.46 49.16 46.34
N ILE A 2 14.72 48.36 45.55
CA ILE A 2 14.90 46.90 45.35
C ILE A 2 14.33 46.58 43.94
N PRO A 3 14.96 45.72 43.12
CA PRO A 3 15.10 45.94 41.67
C PRO A 3 14.04 45.28 40.78
N LYS A 4 13.91 45.84 39.57
CA LYS A 4 13.10 45.31 38.44
C LYS A 4 13.57 43.89 38.04
N PRO A 5 12.65 42.95 37.80
CA PRO A 5 13.03 41.67 37.21
C PRO A 5 13.28 41.81 35.71
N ALA A 6 14.28 41.04 35.27
CA ALA A 6 14.98 41.15 34.01
C ALA A 6 14.13 40.81 32.77
N VAL A 7 14.50 41.49 31.68
CA VAL A 7 14.04 41.27 30.31
C VAL A 7 14.50 39.89 29.85
N HIS A 8 13.62 38.89 29.92
CA HIS A 8 13.85 37.63 29.19
C HIS A 8 13.70 37.88 27.69
N SER A 9 14.77 37.53 26.98
CA SER A 9 15.02 37.84 25.59
C SER A 9 13.92 37.34 24.64
N LYS A 10 13.60 38.16 23.64
CA LYS A 10 12.62 37.88 22.57
C LYS A 10 13.01 36.69 21.64
N LYS A 11 14.10 35.96 21.90
CA LYS A 11 14.60 34.89 21.02
C LYS A 11 14.05 33.49 21.33
N GLU A 12 13.50 33.25 22.51
CA GLU A 12 12.99 31.92 22.89
C GLU A 12 11.55 31.63 22.43
N ARG A 13 10.83 32.67 21.97
CA ARG A 13 9.44 32.52 21.48
C ARG A 13 9.33 32.09 20.01
N TYR A 14 10.46 31.89 19.31
CA TYR A 14 10.47 31.53 17.89
C TYR A 14 10.58 30.04 17.59
N LEU A 15 10.86 29.17 18.58
CA LEU A 15 10.97 27.72 18.36
C LEU A 15 9.70 26.92 18.71
N ILE A 16 8.65 27.57 19.24
CA ILE A 16 7.38 26.91 19.61
C ILE A 16 6.28 27.12 18.55
N LYS A 17 6.61 27.66 17.36
CA LYS A 17 5.61 28.07 16.35
C LYS A 17 5.61 27.30 15.02
N ARG A 18 6.19 26.09 14.93
CA ARG A 18 6.06 25.23 13.74
C ARG A 18 5.88 23.74 14.03
N CYS A 19 4.97 23.41 14.94
CA CYS A 19 4.33 22.09 14.98
C CYS A 19 2.80 22.25 15.00
N LYS A 20 2.25 22.92 13.99
CA LYS A 20 0.82 22.75 13.68
C LYS A 20 0.68 21.44 12.93
N LYS A 21 0.46 20.38 13.72
CA LYS A 21 0.03 19.05 13.27
C LYS A 21 -1.10 19.22 12.25
N ILE A 22 -0.89 18.76 11.02
CA ILE A 22 -1.98 18.43 10.11
C ILE A 22 -2.59 17.16 10.69
N ALA A 23 -3.56 17.32 11.58
CA ALA A 23 -4.39 16.21 12.02
C ALA A 23 -5.35 15.88 10.88
N PRO A 24 -5.40 14.63 10.37
CA PRO A 24 -6.47 14.25 9.46
C PRO A 24 -7.80 14.44 10.19
N LYS A 25 -8.76 15.09 9.54
CA LYS A 25 -10.13 15.22 10.06
C LYS A 25 -10.77 13.83 10.05
N ILE A 26 -10.67 13.12 11.16
CA ILE A 26 -11.41 11.88 11.39
C ILE A 26 -12.75 12.29 11.98
N TYR A 27 -13.81 12.12 11.19
CA TYR A 27 -15.18 12.25 11.69
C TYR A 27 -15.54 10.96 12.42
N PRO A 28 -16.08 11.02 13.66
CA PRO A 28 -16.57 9.84 14.32
C PRO A 28 -17.78 9.30 13.56
N ILE A 29 -17.69 8.05 13.10
CA ILE A 29 -18.84 7.33 12.56
C ILE A 29 -19.64 6.86 13.78
N GLU A 30 -20.84 7.42 13.97
CA GLU A 30 -21.80 6.88 14.93
C GLU A 30 -22.31 5.53 14.39
N ILE A 31 -21.82 4.43 14.95
CA ILE A 31 -22.39 3.11 14.72
C ILE A 31 -23.66 3.02 15.57
N LYS A 32 -24.82 3.21 14.95
CA LYS A 32 -26.09 2.80 15.57
C LYS A 32 -26.06 1.28 15.69
N VAL A 33 -25.88 0.79 16.91
CA VAL A 33 -26.10 -0.63 17.24
C VAL A 33 -27.56 -0.94 16.91
N LEU A 34 -27.78 -1.65 15.81
CA LEU A 34 -29.09 -2.19 15.48
C LEU A 34 -29.38 -3.28 16.52
N ASN A 35 -30.44 -3.06 17.32
CA ASN A 35 -30.99 -4.08 18.21
C ASN A 35 -31.32 -5.33 17.36
N GLU A 36 -30.59 -6.41 17.61
CA GLU A 36 -30.88 -7.74 17.08
C GLU A 36 -32.16 -8.29 17.72
N GLN A 37 -33.30 -7.82 17.25
CA GLN A 37 -34.57 -8.46 17.51
C GLN A 37 -35.24 -8.79 16.18
N SER A 38 -35.12 -10.08 15.83
CA SER A 38 -35.94 -10.82 14.87
C SER A 38 -35.83 -10.40 13.40
N LEU A 39 -34.90 -11.02 12.67
CA LEU A 39 -35.04 -11.25 11.23
C LEU A 39 -34.71 -12.71 10.90
N MET A 40 -35.67 -13.59 11.18
CA MET A 40 -35.82 -14.84 10.46
C MET A 40 -37.00 -14.68 9.50
N SER A 41 -36.72 -14.21 8.27
CA SER A 41 -37.43 -14.55 7.02
C SER A 41 -37.13 -13.53 5.91
N ASN A 42 -36.05 -13.73 5.14
CA ASN A 42 -35.96 -13.24 3.76
C ASN A 42 -34.85 -14.01 3.00
N PRO A 43 -35.07 -14.50 1.76
CA PRO A 43 -34.03 -15.11 0.92
C PRO A 43 -32.93 -14.12 0.46
N MET A 44 -32.93 -12.90 1.01
CA MET A 44 -32.09 -11.76 0.64
C MET A 44 -31.03 -11.42 1.70
N ASP A 45 -30.90 -12.20 2.78
CA ASP A 45 -29.75 -12.11 3.68
C ASP A 45 -28.61 -12.98 3.13
N LYS A 46 -28.05 -12.58 1.98
CA LYS A 46 -26.74 -13.10 1.58
C LYS A 46 -25.74 -12.57 2.59
N VAL A 47 -25.38 -13.39 3.58
CA VAL A 47 -24.18 -13.18 4.39
C VAL A 47 -23.00 -13.12 3.43
N VAL A 48 -22.52 -11.92 3.13
CA VAL A 48 -21.35 -11.70 2.29
C VAL A 48 -20.12 -11.98 3.15
N SER A 49 -19.64 -13.21 3.10
CA SER A 49 -18.33 -13.58 3.65
C SER A 49 -17.31 -13.65 2.52
N TRP A 50 -16.15 -13.05 2.71
CA TRP A 50 -15.02 -13.20 1.79
C TRP A 50 -14.22 -14.45 2.18
N MET A 51 -13.80 -15.24 1.22
CA MET A 51 -12.77 -16.24 1.46
C MET A 51 -11.38 -15.59 1.41
N PHE A 52 -10.39 -16.21 2.06
CA PHE A 52 -9.00 -15.74 2.03
C PHE A 52 -8.51 -15.47 0.58
N SER A 53 -8.85 -16.35 -0.38
CA SER A 53 -8.46 -16.17 -1.77
C SER A 53 -9.07 -14.91 -2.40
N ASP A 54 -10.33 -14.60 -2.11
CA ASP A 54 -11.01 -13.42 -2.69
C ASP A 54 -10.45 -12.13 -2.09
N TRP A 55 -10.20 -12.15 -0.78
CA TRP A 55 -9.50 -11.07 -0.10
C TRP A 55 -8.09 -10.84 -0.68
N LEU A 56 -7.31 -11.90 -0.88
CA LEU A 56 -5.96 -11.77 -1.44
C LEU A 56 -6.01 -11.26 -2.88
N SER A 57 -7.02 -11.66 -3.67
CA SER A 57 -7.26 -11.11 -5.01
C SER A 57 -7.53 -9.60 -4.95
N PHE A 58 -8.35 -9.15 -3.99
CA PHE A 58 -8.61 -7.73 -3.76
C PHE A 58 -7.34 -6.96 -3.35
N VAL A 59 -6.53 -7.50 -2.44
CA VAL A 59 -5.25 -6.88 -2.03
C VAL A 59 -4.31 -6.75 -3.22
N THR A 60 -4.21 -7.81 -4.03
CA THR A 60 -3.37 -7.85 -5.23
C THR A 60 -3.82 -6.84 -6.27
N GLU A 61 -5.13 -6.74 -6.51
CA GLU A 61 -5.70 -5.74 -7.40
C GLU A 61 -5.44 -4.32 -6.88
N SER A 62 -5.55 -4.11 -5.58
CA SER A 62 -5.25 -2.83 -4.94
C SER A 62 -3.79 -2.42 -5.10
N ILE A 63 -2.84 -3.35 -4.99
CA ILE A 63 -1.41 -3.10 -5.30
C ILE A 63 -1.23 -2.81 -6.80
N ASN A 64 -1.93 -3.52 -7.68
CA ASN A 64 -1.84 -3.23 -9.13
C ASN A 64 -2.39 -1.84 -9.48
N LYS A 65 -3.45 -1.39 -8.80
CA LYS A 65 -4.08 -0.08 -9.00
C LYS A 65 -3.19 1.08 -8.56
N THR A 66 -2.30 0.89 -7.58
CA THR A 66 -1.34 1.93 -7.17
C THR A 66 -0.14 2.06 -8.11
N MET A 67 0.01 1.16 -9.10
CA MET A 67 1.05 1.26 -10.13
C MET A 67 0.72 2.35 -11.16
N GLN A 68 0.79 3.60 -10.70
CA GLN A 68 0.55 4.84 -11.44
C GLN A 68 1.80 5.72 -11.37
N PHE A 69 2.07 6.50 -12.42
CA PHE A 69 3.28 7.31 -12.50
C PHE A 69 3.47 8.30 -11.34
N ILE A 70 2.37 8.86 -10.81
CA ILE A 70 2.40 9.76 -9.63
C ILE A 70 3.01 9.09 -8.38
N ASN A 71 3.00 7.76 -8.33
CA ASN A 71 3.54 6.97 -7.23
C ASN A 71 5.00 6.51 -7.45
N CYS A 72 5.68 7.05 -8.46
CA CYS A 72 7.11 6.78 -8.71
C CYS A 72 7.97 7.31 -7.56
N GLY A 73 8.91 6.49 -7.06
CA GLY A 73 9.90 6.87 -6.05
C GLY A 73 9.35 7.05 -4.62
N ILE A 74 8.04 7.19 -4.44
CA ILE A 74 7.42 7.31 -3.12
C ILE A 74 7.17 5.94 -2.47
N VAL A 75 7.19 5.92 -1.13
CA VAL A 75 6.74 4.75 -0.35
C VAL A 75 5.21 4.71 -0.38
N ASN A 76 4.68 3.72 -1.06
CA ASN A 76 3.26 3.39 -1.05
C ASN A 76 2.98 2.56 0.20
N THR A 77 1.94 2.92 0.95
CA THR A 77 1.50 2.18 2.13
C THR A 77 0.01 1.86 1.99
N GLN A 78 -0.35 0.59 2.09
CA GLN A 78 -1.74 0.17 2.17
C GLN A 78 -1.99 -0.54 3.50
N VAL A 79 -3.15 -0.30 4.09
CA VAL A 79 -3.53 -0.83 5.41
C VAL A 79 -4.87 -1.55 5.26
N PHE A 80 -4.93 -2.79 5.74
CA PHE A 80 -6.10 -3.65 5.70
C PHE A 80 -6.41 -4.13 7.12
N TYR A 81 -7.69 -4.13 7.48
CA TYR A 81 -8.17 -4.75 8.70
C TYR A 81 -8.76 -6.10 8.34
N ILE A 82 -8.18 -7.18 8.85
CA ILE A 82 -8.47 -8.54 8.40
C ILE A 82 -8.63 -9.49 9.59
N PRO A 83 -9.41 -10.58 9.44
CA PRO A 83 -9.45 -11.65 10.42
C PRO A 83 -8.04 -12.19 10.68
N GLU A 84 -7.71 -12.52 11.94
CA GLU A 84 -6.37 -13.05 12.27
C GLU A 84 -6.07 -14.36 11.52
N ASP A 85 -7.09 -15.18 11.27
CA ASP A 85 -6.95 -16.41 10.47
C ASP A 85 -6.49 -16.14 9.03
N PHE A 86 -6.86 -14.99 8.46
CA PHE A 86 -6.37 -14.61 7.12
C PHE A 86 -4.88 -14.29 7.17
N PHE A 87 -4.41 -13.66 8.25
CA PHE A 87 -2.98 -13.47 8.42
C PHE A 87 -2.24 -14.80 8.60
N GLY A 88 -2.81 -15.75 9.33
CA GLY A 88 -2.29 -17.11 9.42
C GLY A 88 -2.12 -17.77 8.04
N ALA A 89 -3.16 -17.73 7.20
CA ALA A 89 -3.11 -18.23 5.83
C ALA A 89 -2.13 -17.43 4.93
N PHE A 90 -2.00 -16.12 5.15
CA PHE A 90 -1.03 -15.28 4.45
C PHE A 90 0.42 -15.67 4.77
N CYS A 91 0.74 -15.92 6.04
CA CYS A 91 2.07 -16.36 6.47
C CYS A 91 2.53 -17.65 5.81
N CYS A 92 1.62 -18.61 5.57
CA CYS A 92 1.92 -19.86 4.86
C CYS A 92 2.42 -19.64 3.41
N ARG A 93 2.20 -18.45 2.84
CA ARG A 93 2.67 -18.08 1.50
C ARG A 93 4.00 -17.36 1.51
N ILE A 94 4.49 -16.92 2.67
CA ILE A 94 5.78 -16.26 2.79
C ILE A 94 6.87 -17.35 2.78
N PRO A 95 7.85 -17.29 1.87
CA PRO A 95 8.93 -18.28 1.86
C PRO A 95 9.66 -18.36 3.19
N ALA A 96 9.96 -19.58 3.65
CA ALA A 96 10.58 -19.85 4.95
C ALA A 96 11.96 -19.19 5.15
N GLY A 97 12.61 -18.73 4.08
CA GLY A 97 13.87 -17.98 4.16
C GLY A 97 13.74 -16.57 4.75
N TYR A 98 12.52 -16.02 4.86
CA TYR A 98 12.29 -14.73 5.50
C TYR A 98 12.03 -14.91 6.99
N GLN A 99 12.86 -14.26 7.82
CA GLN A 99 12.67 -14.27 9.26
C GLN A 99 11.62 -13.24 9.67
N GLU A 100 10.69 -13.67 10.52
CA GLU A 100 9.80 -12.76 11.23
C GLU A 100 10.58 -11.93 12.24
N GLN A 101 10.36 -10.62 12.21
CA GLN A 101 10.88 -9.70 13.24
C GLN A 101 9.72 -9.26 14.12
N LYS A 102 9.91 -9.29 15.44
CA LYS A 102 8.88 -8.86 16.41
C LYS A 102 9.31 -7.57 17.06
N THR A 103 8.40 -6.61 17.16
CA THR A 103 8.63 -5.41 17.98
C THR A 103 8.20 -5.64 19.42
N ALA A 104 8.66 -4.75 20.31
CA ALA A 104 8.22 -4.74 21.70
C ALA A 104 6.70 -4.52 21.86
N MET A 105 6.01 -3.97 20.85
CA MET A 105 4.55 -3.79 20.84
C MET A 105 3.80 -5.00 20.27
N GLY A 106 4.50 -6.10 19.96
CA GLY A 106 3.89 -7.34 19.47
C GLY A 106 3.58 -7.35 17.98
N SER A 107 3.95 -6.32 17.22
CA SER A 107 3.83 -6.37 15.75
C SER A 107 4.90 -7.24 15.12
N ILE A 108 4.51 -7.95 14.06
CA ILE A 108 5.33 -8.89 13.28
C ILE A 108 5.67 -8.24 11.94
N PHE A 109 6.92 -8.35 11.49
CA PHE A 109 7.41 -7.76 10.25
C PHE A 109 8.15 -8.77 9.39
N TYR A 110 7.90 -8.70 8.09
CA TYR A 110 8.66 -9.40 7.05
C TYR A 110 9.22 -8.38 6.07
N SER A 111 10.52 -8.52 5.76
CA SER A 111 11.22 -7.72 4.75
C SER A 111 11.52 -8.60 3.53
N ILE A 112 10.71 -8.48 2.49
CA ILE A 112 10.80 -9.32 1.29
C ILE A 112 11.67 -8.60 0.26
N MET A 113 12.85 -9.18 -0.01
CA MET A 113 13.88 -8.59 -0.89
C MET A 113 13.89 -9.14 -2.31
N ASN A 114 12.96 -10.04 -2.65
CA ASN A 114 12.90 -10.65 -3.98
C ASN A 114 11.51 -10.44 -4.57
N VAL A 115 11.43 -9.74 -5.71
CA VAL A 115 10.17 -9.44 -6.41
C VAL A 115 9.41 -10.70 -6.82
N ASN A 116 10.09 -11.81 -7.11
CA ASN A 116 9.43 -13.07 -7.46
C ASN A 116 8.75 -13.71 -6.25
N HIS A 117 9.32 -13.56 -5.04
CA HIS A 117 8.66 -14.00 -3.82
C HIS A 117 7.45 -13.12 -3.49
N VAL A 118 7.53 -11.81 -3.75
CA VAL A 118 6.34 -10.93 -3.65
C VAL A 118 5.26 -11.42 -4.62
N LYS A 119 5.64 -11.75 -5.85
CA LYS A 119 4.71 -12.31 -6.85
C LYS A 119 4.07 -13.61 -6.36
N GLU A 120 4.85 -14.53 -5.82
CA GLU A 120 4.35 -15.79 -5.25
C GLU A 120 3.36 -15.55 -4.09
N ILE A 121 3.67 -14.61 -3.20
CA ILE A 121 2.82 -14.28 -2.06
C ILE A 121 1.46 -13.72 -2.51
N PHE A 122 1.42 -12.82 -3.50
CA PHE A 122 0.20 -12.12 -3.88
C PHE A 122 -0.52 -12.72 -5.10
N ASP A 123 0.12 -13.53 -5.93
CA ASP A 123 -0.57 -14.14 -7.07
C ASP A 123 -1.75 -15.01 -6.64
N THR A 124 -2.92 -14.72 -7.20
CA THR A 124 -4.12 -15.54 -7.03
C THR A 124 -4.54 -16.17 -8.36
N PRO A 125 -5.47 -17.13 -8.36
CA PRO A 125 -6.07 -17.63 -9.60
C PRO A 125 -6.85 -16.54 -10.36
N LYS A 126 -7.49 -15.60 -9.65
CA LYS A 126 -8.32 -14.53 -10.25
C LYS A 126 -7.51 -13.31 -10.68
N VAL A 127 -6.50 -12.93 -9.90
CA VAL A 127 -5.70 -11.71 -10.11
C VAL A 127 -4.23 -12.02 -9.91
N LYS A 128 -3.41 -11.70 -10.91
CA LYS A 128 -1.94 -11.78 -10.86
C LYS A 128 -1.34 -10.46 -10.41
N LEU A 129 -0.27 -10.52 -9.63
CA LEU A 129 0.49 -9.33 -9.28
C LEU A 129 1.25 -8.83 -10.51
N ARG A 130 1.04 -7.56 -10.87
CA ARG A 130 1.82 -6.87 -11.91
C ARG A 130 3.13 -6.39 -11.29
N ILE A 131 4.25 -6.86 -11.83
CA ILE A 131 5.60 -6.45 -11.40
C ILE A 131 6.13 -5.26 -12.21
N ALA A 132 5.62 -5.06 -13.42
CA ALA A 132 5.97 -3.94 -14.28
C ALA A 132 4.83 -3.57 -15.24
N LYS A 133 4.86 -2.33 -15.72
CA LYS A 133 4.02 -1.76 -16.76
C LYS A 133 4.87 -0.89 -17.68
N LYS A 134 4.49 -0.80 -18.95
CA LYS A 134 5.08 0.14 -19.89
C LYS A 134 4.20 1.38 -19.94
N PHE A 135 4.82 2.54 -19.96
CA PHE A 135 4.12 3.81 -20.11
C PHE A 135 4.75 4.58 -21.26
N ILE A 136 3.91 5.37 -21.93
CA ILE A 136 4.30 6.25 -23.03
C ILE A 136 3.77 7.66 -22.76
N LEU A 137 4.51 8.67 -23.20
CA LEU A 137 4.05 10.06 -23.18
C LEU A 137 3.25 10.36 -24.46
N ALA A 138 1.98 10.72 -24.30
CA ALA A 138 1.09 11.19 -25.36
C ALA A 138 0.84 12.70 -25.25
N ASP A 139 0.95 13.41 -26.37
CA ASP A 139 0.97 14.89 -26.48
C ASP A 139 -0.12 15.63 -25.72
N HIS A 140 -1.29 15.00 -25.56
CA HIS A 140 -2.48 15.63 -24.97
C HIS A 140 -3.05 14.87 -23.76
N LYS A 141 -2.49 13.71 -23.40
CA LYS A 141 -3.02 12.84 -22.33
C LYS A 141 -2.00 12.54 -21.23
N GLY A 142 -0.78 13.07 -21.34
CA GLY A 142 0.29 12.77 -20.39
C GLY A 142 0.74 11.31 -20.52
N TYR A 143 1.10 10.69 -19.39
CA TYR A 143 1.57 9.31 -19.36
C TYR A 143 0.42 8.31 -19.37
N ILE A 144 0.36 7.48 -20.41
CA ILE A 144 -0.65 6.43 -20.57
C ILE A 144 0.00 5.04 -20.53
N GLU A 145 -0.69 4.06 -19.94
CA GLU A 145 -0.25 2.66 -19.93
C GLU A 145 -0.24 2.13 -21.36
N TYR A 146 0.86 1.48 -21.75
CA TYR A 146 1.02 0.85 -23.05
C TYR A 146 0.88 -0.66 -22.89
N ASP A 147 -0.15 -1.24 -23.48
CA ASP A 147 -0.27 -2.69 -23.64
C ASP A 147 0.27 -3.07 -25.02
N ASP A 148 1.23 -4.00 -25.10
CA ASP A 148 1.72 -4.51 -26.39
C ASP A 148 0.63 -5.36 -27.12
N ASN A 149 -0.41 -5.82 -26.41
CA ASN A 149 -1.47 -6.68 -26.96
C ASN A 149 -2.72 -5.92 -27.46
N GLU A 150 -2.88 -4.64 -27.16
CA GLU A 150 -4.00 -3.85 -27.70
C GLU A 150 -3.87 -3.72 -29.22
N SER A 151 -4.92 -4.10 -29.95
CA SER A 151 -4.90 -4.11 -31.42
C SER A 151 -4.59 -2.72 -31.99
N VAL A 152 -3.77 -2.66 -33.05
CA VAL A 152 -3.35 -1.39 -33.71
C VAL A 152 -4.56 -0.60 -34.23
N GLU A 153 -5.69 -1.26 -34.47
CA GLU A 153 -6.93 -0.68 -34.98
C GLU A 153 -7.62 0.26 -33.97
N GLU A 154 -7.49 0.00 -32.66
CA GLU A 154 -8.02 0.87 -31.59
C GLU A 154 -7.15 2.12 -31.36
N ARG A 155 -5.90 2.12 -31.85
CA ARG A 155 -4.90 3.16 -31.56
C ARG A 155 -4.97 4.37 -32.49
N GLY A 156 -5.83 4.33 -33.50
CA GLY A 156 -6.16 5.44 -34.41
C GLY A 156 -4.98 6.33 -34.79
N ASN A 157 -4.14 5.90 -35.75
CA ASN A 157 -3.17 6.62 -36.62
C ASN A 157 -2.52 7.99 -36.27
N HIS A 158 -2.69 8.60 -35.10
CA HIS A 158 -2.31 9.99 -34.86
C HIS A 158 -1.79 10.27 -33.44
N THR A 159 -1.22 9.30 -32.75
CA THR A 159 -0.50 9.59 -31.50
C THR A 159 0.99 9.43 -31.73
N GLN A 160 1.69 10.55 -31.94
CA GLN A 160 3.15 10.58 -31.91
C GLN A 160 3.58 10.32 -30.46
N TYR A 161 4.47 9.35 -30.26
CA TYR A 161 4.97 8.99 -28.93
C TYR A 161 6.35 9.61 -28.71
N HIS A 162 6.53 10.35 -27.61
CA HIS A 162 7.79 11.06 -27.35
C HIS A 162 8.77 10.30 -26.45
N SER A 163 8.28 9.47 -25.53
CA SER A 163 9.13 8.70 -24.62
C SER A 163 8.41 7.47 -24.11
N ALA A 164 9.17 6.41 -23.84
CA ALA A 164 8.68 5.18 -23.25
C ALA A 164 9.52 4.82 -22.02
N PHE A 165 8.87 4.35 -20.97
CA PHE A 165 9.55 3.87 -19.77
C PHE A 165 8.84 2.66 -19.20
N ILE A 166 9.62 1.81 -18.54
CA ILE A 166 9.15 0.70 -17.73
C ILE A 166 8.97 1.23 -16.32
N PHE A 167 7.76 1.13 -15.79
CA PHE A 167 7.43 1.40 -14.41
C PHE A 167 7.29 0.08 -13.68
N PHE A 168 8.03 -0.14 -12.59
CA PHE A 168 8.16 -1.46 -11.98
C PHE A 168 8.16 -1.42 -10.45
N LEU A 169 7.76 -2.53 -9.83
CA LEU A 169 7.84 -2.71 -8.39
C LEU A 169 9.31 -2.82 -7.98
N ASN A 170 9.81 -1.82 -7.25
CA ASN A 170 11.22 -1.72 -6.88
C ASN A 170 11.48 -2.52 -5.59
N VAL A 171 11.87 -3.78 -5.77
CA VAL A 171 12.15 -4.72 -4.68
C VAL A 171 13.49 -5.40 -4.94
N GLY A 172 14.34 -5.43 -3.91
CA GLY A 172 15.68 -6.02 -3.95
C GLY A 172 16.68 -5.20 -4.75
N GLN A 173 17.69 -5.89 -5.28
CA GLN A 173 18.63 -5.35 -6.27
C GLN A 173 17.96 -5.27 -7.64
N SER A 174 16.94 -4.43 -7.78
CA SER A 174 16.44 -4.05 -9.09
C SER A 174 17.33 -2.94 -9.63
N THR A 175 18.28 -3.30 -10.49
CA THR A 175 19.14 -2.36 -11.20
C THR A 175 18.31 -1.34 -12.01
N VAL A 176 18.87 -0.14 -12.15
CA VAL A 176 18.50 0.96 -13.07
C VAL A 176 17.65 2.09 -12.50
N ASP A 177 18.05 2.65 -11.36
CA ASP A 177 18.15 4.11 -11.26
C ASP A 177 19.47 4.39 -10.51
N GLU A 178 20.50 4.83 -11.23
CA GLU A 178 21.88 5.02 -10.73
C GLU A 178 21.99 6.07 -9.60
N SER A 179 20.91 6.80 -9.30
CA SER A 179 20.91 7.84 -8.28
C SER A 179 20.70 7.32 -6.85
N ASP A 180 20.08 6.15 -6.68
CA ASP A 180 19.76 5.60 -5.36
C ASP A 180 20.12 4.12 -5.31
N ASN A 181 21.26 3.82 -4.68
CA ASN A 181 21.75 2.49 -4.31
C ASN A 181 20.85 1.86 -3.20
N CYS A 182 19.53 1.92 -3.38
CA CYS A 182 18.54 1.54 -2.40
C CYS A 182 18.05 0.12 -2.69
N ASN A 183 18.60 -0.84 -1.95
CA ASN A 183 18.04 -2.18 -1.79
C ASN A 183 16.67 -2.06 -1.11
N ASN A 184 15.62 -1.74 -1.86
CA ASN A 184 14.28 -1.49 -1.31
C ASN A 184 13.59 -2.82 -1.00
N ALA A 185 12.98 -2.92 0.18
CA ALA A 185 12.19 -4.09 0.57
C ALA A 185 10.70 -3.89 0.26
N PHE A 186 10.00 -4.99 -0.04
CA PHE A 186 8.55 -5.05 0.16
C PHE A 186 8.30 -5.44 1.63
N ILE A 187 7.72 -4.53 2.39
CA ILE A 187 7.51 -4.70 3.83
C ILE A 187 6.07 -5.18 4.06
N VAL A 188 5.92 -6.24 4.84
CA VAL A 188 4.65 -6.65 5.43
C VAL A 188 4.74 -6.50 6.93
N GLU A 189 3.84 -5.74 7.52
CA GLU A 189 3.70 -5.57 8.97
C GLU A 189 2.32 -6.04 9.40
N TRP A 190 2.28 -6.80 10.49
CA TRP A 190 1.06 -7.28 11.12
C TRP A 190 0.99 -6.81 12.56
N LEU A 191 -0.15 -6.24 12.93
CA LEU A 191 -0.49 -5.90 14.30
C LEU A 191 -1.76 -6.68 14.69
N PRO A 192 -1.65 -7.73 15.53
CA PRO A 192 -2.81 -8.51 15.97
C PRO A 192 -3.69 -7.72 16.95
N ASN A 193 -4.87 -8.25 17.24
CA ASN A 193 -5.75 -7.80 18.32
C ASN A 193 -6.13 -6.31 18.27
N ILE A 194 -6.29 -5.74 17.07
CA ILE A 194 -6.89 -4.41 16.90
C ILE A 194 -8.32 -4.40 17.42
N CYS A 195 -9.06 -5.48 17.16
CA CYS A 195 -10.34 -5.76 17.78
C CYS A 195 -10.37 -7.21 18.27
N SER A 196 -10.16 -7.40 19.57
CA SER A 196 -10.06 -8.72 20.20
C SER A 196 -11.37 -9.51 20.15
N THR A 197 -12.52 -8.85 20.30
CA THR A 197 -13.84 -9.51 20.33
C THR A 197 -14.18 -10.24 19.04
N ILE A 198 -13.72 -9.74 17.89
CA ILE A 198 -14.00 -10.31 16.57
C ILE A 198 -12.73 -10.84 15.88
N HIS A 199 -11.62 -10.93 16.61
CA HIS A 199 -10.33 -11.41 16.12
C HIS A 199 -9.92 -10.74 14.80
N VAL A 200 -9.84 -9.42 14.83
CA VAL A 200 -9.36 -8.61 13.69
C VAL A 200 -8.06 -7.93 14.07
N GLY A 201 -7.07 -8.05 13.19
CA GLY A 201 -5.82 -7.30 13.25
C GLY A 201 -5.64 -6.38 12.05
N GLN A 202 -4.51 -5.69 12.02
CA GLN A 202 -4.12 -4.76 10.95
C GLN A 202 -2.93 -5.32 10.18
N LEU A 203 -3.12 -5.55 8.88
CA LEU A 203 -2.07 -5.83 7.92
C LEU A 203 -1.69 -4.54 7.21
N LYS A 204 -0.43 -4.13 7.30
CA LYS A 204 0.14 -3.01 6.55
C LYS A 204 1.17 -3.53 5.57
N VAL A 205 1.07 -3.11 4.31
CA VAL A 205 2.05 -3.42 3.27
C VAL A 205 2.69 -2.13 2.77
N GLN A 206 4.01 -2.13 2.61
CA GLN A 206 4.77 -0.98 2.11
C GLN A 206 5.73 -1.36 1.00
N TYR A 207 5.78 -0.55 -0.05
CA TYR A 207 6.59 -0.82 -1.24
C TYR A 207 6.83 0.47 -2.02
N LYS A 208 7.77 0.42 -2.97
CA LYS A 208 8.06 1.54 -3.88
C LYS A 208 7.97 1.09 -5.32
N TYR A 209 7.73 2.05 -6.21
CA TYR A 209 7.89 1.85 -7.64
C TYR A 209 9.13 2.60 -8.14
N GLY A 210 9.82 1.99 -9.09
CA GLY A 210 10.91 2.58 -9.86
C GLY A 210 10.48 2.80 -11.31
N ARG A 211 11.30 3.52 -12.05
CA ARG A 211 11.14 3.70 -13.49
C ARG A 211 12.46 3.49 -14.20
N LYS A 212 12.41 3.02 -15.44
CA LYS A 212 13.56 2.88 -16.32
C LYS A 212 13.16 3.39 -17.71
N SER A 213 13.89 4.37 -18.23
CA SER A 213 13.72 4.80 -19.62
C SER A 213 14.08 3.65 -20.57
N ILE A 214 13.30 3.52 -21.65
CA ILE A 214 13.55 2.55 -22.75
C ILE A 214 14.32 3.24 -23.85
#